data_AF-A0A7V5PDU4-F1
#
_entry.id   AF-A0A7V5PDU4-F1
#
_cell.length_a   1.000
_cell.length_b   1.000
_cell.length_c   1.000
_cell.angle_alpha   90.00
_cell.angle_beta   90.00
_cell.angle_gamma   90.00
#
_symmetry.space_group_name_H-M   'P 1'
#
loop_
_entity.id
_entity.type
_entity.pdbx_description
1 polymer ?
#
loop_
_entity_poly.entity_id
_entity_poly.type
_entity_poly.pdbx_seq_one_letter_code
_entity_poly.pdbx_strand_id
1 'polypeptide(L)'
;MKKVLFLIVTVLFTEQTVLGGWVIREKSHFTDTHEKQERKVYVQDHMIRLEEEGLITIIDLYKEIIQFYNPDTKKYWEGTINDFDRDMVALLRARFLKKISGYSLEERKKAEESYDRIIRQLQLPDSAIARHDRLDVKVSQTKAGREIAGFPTKVFMVWVNDVAIEEDWIAPKLQILPLPLLRKYYEILNHITRYYEQGFHYQAHPLYLYMETRGYPVRIREFGFGYEVITEVTKAKKKRLSPHLFMLPGYPRRVSLRELNNN
;
A
#
# COMPACT_ATOMS: atom_id res chain seq x y z
N MET A 1 -43.68 2.89 56.32
CA MET A 1 -43.96 2.18 55.05
C MET A 1 -43.43 3.02 53.88
N LYS A 2 -42.85 2.35 52.87
CA LYS A 2 -42.32 2.89 51.60
C LYS A 2 -40.94 3.57 51.66
N LYS A 3 -39.91 2.73 51.85
CA LYS A 3 -38.54 3.00 51.35
C LYS A 3 -38.60 2.90 49.82
N VAL A 4 -38.57 4.03 49.13
CA VAL A 4 -38.37 4.06 47.68
C VAL A 4 -36.91 3.72 47.42
N LEU A 5 -36.66 2.45 47.14
CA LEU A 5 -35.40 1.96 46.61
C LEU A 5 -35.29 2.47 45.17
N PHE A 6 -34.74 3.67 45.00
CA PHE A 6 -34.37 4.20 43.70
C PHE A 6 -33.14 3.42 43.25
N LEU A 7 -33.40 2.27 42.62
CA LEU A 7 -32.39 1.47 41.93
C LEU A 7 -31.90 2.32 40.76
N ILE A 8 -30.89 3.13 41.02
CA ILE A 8 -30.06 3.77 40.01
C ILE A 8 -29.33 2.63 39.30
N VAL A 9 -30.04 1.99 38.37
CA VAL A 9 -29.43 1.29 37.25
C VAL A 9 -28.95 2.42 36.33
N THR A 10 -27.88 3.10 36.76
CA THR A 10 -26.97 3.74 35.82
C THR A 10 -26.44 2.57 35.01
N VAL A 11 -27.15 2.27 33.93
CA VAL A 11 -26.60 1.56 32.80
C VAL A 11 -25.34 2.35 32.49
N LEU A 12 -24.22 1.83 32.97
CA LEU A 12 -22.90 2.07 32.45
C LEU A 12 -22.98 1.66 30.98
N PHE A 13 -23.57 2.55 30.17
CA PHE A 13 -23.13 2.78 28.81
C PHE A 13 -21.71 3.32 28.98
N THR A 14 -20.78 2.44 29.38
CA THR A 14 -19.46 2.48 28.80
C THR A 14 -19.78 2.49 27.33
N GLU A 15 -19.63 3.64 26.70
CA GLU A 15 -19.29 3.68 25.29
C GLU A 15 -18.13 2.70 25.20
N GLN A 16 -18.43 1.44 24.87
CA GLN A 16 -17.45 0.57 24.30
C GLN A 16 -17.06 1.40 23.10
N THR A 17 -15.95 2.13 23.25
CA THR A 17 -15.24 2.76 22.17
C THR A 17 -14.85 1.57 21.33
N VAL A 18 -15.80 1.15 20.48
CA VAL A 18 -15.62 0.02 19.60
C VAL A 18 -14.42 0.44 18.81
N LEU A 19 -13.29 -0.20 19.10
CA LEU A 19 -12.06 -0.13 18.32
C LEU A 19 -12.46 -0.67 16.95
N GLY A 20 -13.00 0.24 16.15
CA GLY A 20 -13.62 -0.05 14.88
C GLY A 20 -12.55 0.13 13.82
N GLY A 21 -12.43 -0.86 12.96
CA GLY A 21 -11.70 -0.72 11.72
C GLY A 21 -12.32 0.32 10.78
N TRP A 22 -11.62 0.57 9.69
CA TRP A 22 -12.04 1.46 8.63
C TRP A 22 -12.40 0.67 7.38
N VAL A 23 -13.46 1.10 6.70
CA VAL A 23 -13.76 0.70 5.32
C VAL A 23 -13.70 1.95 4.47
N ILE A 24 -12.78 1.98 3.52
CA ILE A 24 -12.48 3.12 2.66
C ILE A 24 -12.71 2.67 1.22
N ARG A 25 -13.34 3.53 0.42
CA ARG A 25 -13.50 3.35 -1.02
C ARG A 25 -12.76 4.46 -1.73
N GLU A 26 -11.92 4.08 -2.67
CA GLU A 26 -11.06 4.97 -3.42
C GLU A 26 -11.35 4.84 -4.90
N LYS A 27 -11.15 5.95 -5.63
CA LYS A 27 -11.13 5.96 -7.08
C LYS A 27 -9.86 6.64 -7.54
N SER A 28 -9.18 6.02 -8.49
CA SER A 28 -8.01 6.59 -9.15
C SER A 28 -8.37 6.97 -10.58
N HIS A 29 -7.83 8.09 -11.05
CA HIS A 29 -8.01 8.61 -12.40
C HIS A 29 -6.64 8.94 -13.00
N PHE A 30 -6.38 8.34 -14.16
CA PHE A 30 -5.14 8.51 -14.93
C PHE A 30 -5.38 9.55 -16.02
N THR A 31 -4.65 10.67 -16.00
CA THR A 31 -4.97 11.79 -16.90
C THR A 31 -4.65 11.55 -18.37
N ASP A 32 -3.74 10.61 -18.66
CA ASP A 32 -3.33 10.26 -20.02
C ASP A 32 -4.34 9.32 -20.70
N THR A 33 -4.74 8.24 -20.02
CA THR A 33 -5.65 7.22 -20.56
C THR A 33 -7.12 7.52 -20.27
N HIS A 34 -7.41 8.41 -19.32
CA HIS A 34 -8.74 8.63 -18.74
C HIS A 34 -9.34 7.38 -18.08
N GLU A 35 -8.52 6.36 -17.83
CA GLU A 35 -8.92 5.17 -17.12
C GLU A 35 -9.26 5.48 -15.67
N LYS A 36 -10.18 4.69 -15.13
CA LYS A 36 -10.62 4.78 -13.74
C LYS A 36 -10.47 3.43 -13.10
N GLN A 37 -9.85 3.42 -11.93
CA GLN A 37 -9.73 2.23 -11.10
C GLN A 37 -10.44 2.47 -9.78
N GLU A 38 -11.10 1.44 -9.26
CA GLU A 38 -11.73 1.49 -7.94
C GLU A 38 -11.02 0.51 -7.00
N ARG A 39 -10.78 0.96 -5.77
CA ARG A 39 -10.22 0.13 -4.71
C ARG A 39 -11.06 0.22 -3.44
N LYS A 40 -11.17 -0.89 -2.72
CA LYS A 40 -11.69 -0.90 -1.34
C LYS A 40 -10.57 -1.27 -0.39
N VAL A 41 -10.41 -0.46 0.65
CA VAL A 41 -9.41 -0.67 1.70
C VAL A 41 -10.13 -0.97 3.00
N TYR A 42 -9.74 -2.05 3.66
CA TYR A 42 -10.22 -2.42 4.99
C TYR A 42 -9.02 -2.48 5.91
N VAL A 43 -9.11 -1.78 7.05
CA VAL A 43 -8.03 -1.74 8.04
C VAL A 43 -8.61 -2.01 9.41
N GLN A 44 -8.09 -2.99 10.13
CA GLN A 44 -8.39 -3.20 11.55
C GLN A 44 -7.18 -3.77 12.27
N ASP A 45 -6.78 -3.13 13.35
CA ASP A 45 -5.59 -3.47 14.14
C ASP A 45 -4.32 -3.47 13.27
N HIS A 46 -3.78 -4.65 12.98
CA HIS A 46 -2.58 -4.89 12.18
C HIS A 46 -2.90 -5.53 10.82
N MET A 47 -4.19 -5.69 10.51
CA MET A 47 -4.66 -6.32 9.28
C MET A 47 -5.11 -5.26 8.27
N ILE A 48 -4.60 -5.39 7.05
CA ILE A 48 -5.01 -4.58 5.90
C ILE A 48 -5.52 -5.53 4.82
N ARG A 49 -6.64 -5.16 4.19
CA ARG A 49 -7.14 -5.82 2.99
C ARG A 49 -7.40 -4.77 1.92
N LEU A 50 -6.83 -4.99 0.75
CA LEU A 50 -7.04 -4.21 -0.46
C LEU A 50 -7.82 -5.07 -1.44
N GLU A 51 -8.92 -4.55 -1.96
CA GLU A 51 -9.69 -5.18 -3.04
C GLU A 51 -9.65 -4.26 -4.24
N GLU A 52 -9.05 -4.73 -5.32
CA GLU A 52 -8.98 -4.09 -6.63
C GLU A 52 -9.48 -5.06 -7.71
N GLU A 53 -9.56 -4.61 -8.95
CA GLU A 53 -10.04 -5.47 -10.05
C GLU A 53 -9.08 -6.65 -10.25
N GLY A 54 -9.60 -7.88 -10.12
CA GLY A 54 -8.84 -9.12 -10.35
C GLY A 54 -7.84 -9.50 -9.25
N LEU A 55 -7.69 -8.71 -8.18
CA LEU A 55 -6.74 -8.98 -7.10
C LEU A 55 -7.27 -8.55 -5.73
N ILE A 56 -7.03 -9.41 -4.75
CA ILE A 56 -7.22 -9.12 -3.33
C ILE A 56 -5.87 -9.28 -2.64
N THR A 57 -5.41 -8.23 -1.97
CA THR A 57 -4.18 -8.24 -1.18
C THR A 57 -4.54 -8.21 0.30
N ILE A 58 -4.04 -9.16 1.08
CA ILE A 58 -4.20 -9.16 2.55
C ILE A 58 -2.82 -9.08 3.19
N ILE A 59 -2.65 -8.16 4.12
CA ILE A 59 -1.38 -7.91 4.80
C ILE A 59 -1.62 -8.02 6.31
N ASP A 60 -0.86 -8.90 6.95
CA ASP A 60 -0.72 -8.99 8.40
C ASP A 60 0.59 -8.28 8.80
N LEU A 61 0.49 -7.04 9.29
CA LEU A 61 1.65 -6.23 9.68
C LEU A 61 2.36 -6.73 10.94
N TYR A 62 1.71 -7.60 11.72
CA TYR A 62 2.29 -8.17 12.92
C TYR A 62 3.16 -9.39 12.59
N LYS A 63 2.65 -10.27 11.73
CA LYS A 63 3.36 -11.48 11.26
C LYS A 63 4.22 -11.23 10.02
N GLU A 64 4.09 -10.07 9.40
CA GLU A 64 4.77 -9.68 8.17
C GLU A 64 4.47 -10.66 7.01
N ILE A 65 3.20 -11.10 6.94
CA ILE A 65 2.70 -11.99 5.91
C ILE A 65 1.88 -11.19 4.91
N ILE A 66 2.13 -11.44 3.62
CA ILE A 66 1.41 -10.87 2.49
C ILE A 66 0.73 -12.03 1.76
N GLN A 67 -0.55 -11.83 1.41
CA GLN A 67 -1.30 -12.75 0.57
C GLN A 67 -1.82 -12.01 -0.66
N PHE A 68 -1.58 -12.57 -1.84
CA PHE A 68 -2.16 -12.12 -3.10
C PHE A 68 -3.15 -13.18 -3.57
N TYR A 69 -4.41 -12.80 -3.76
CA TYR A 69 -5.48 -13.71 -4.13
C TYR A 69 -6.21 -13.22 -5.37
N ASN A 70 -6.25 -14.06 -6.40
CA ASN A 70 -7.05 -13.80 -7.59
C ASN A 70 -8.42 -14.52 -7.44
N PRO A 71 -9.53 -13.77 -7.33
CA PRO A 71 -10.85 -14.35 -7.08
C PRO A 71 -11.36 -15.20 -8.26
N ASP A 72 -11.02 -14.85 -9.50
CA ASP A 72 -11.52 -15.52 -10.71
C ASP A 72 -10.95 -16.94 -10.86
N THR A 73 -9.65 -17.09 -10.60
CA THR A 73 -8.94 -18.37 -10.72
C THR A 73 -8.90 -19.16 -9.40
N LYS A 74 -9.32 -18.55 -8.29
CA LYS A 74 -9.23 -19.08 -6.93
C LYS A 74 -7.80 -19.53 -6.56
N LYS A 75 -6.79 -18.84 -7.10
CA LYS A 75 -5.38 -19.06 -6.79
C LYS A 75 -4.88 -17.99 -5.83
N TYR A 76 -3.98 -18.36 -4.93
CA TYR A 76 -3.31 -17.39 -4.06
C TYR A 76 -1.82 -17.65 -3.91
N TRP A 77 -1.07 -16.59 -3.69
CA TRP A 77 0.30 -16.62 -3.18
C TRP A 77 0.30 -16.10 -1.75
N GLU A 78 1.20 -16.65 -0.91
CA GLU A 78 1.41 -16.21 0.47
C GLU A 78 2.89 -16.32 0.80
N GLY A 79 3.43 -15.30 1.48
CA GLY A 79 4.79 -15.30 1.98
C GLY A 79 5.13 -14.03 2.76
N THR A 80 6.38 -13.95 3.21
CA THR A 80 6.98 -12.75 3.77
C THR A 80 7.50 -11.82 2.66
N ILE A 81 7.98 -10.63 3.03
CA ILE A 81 8.71 -9.74 2.10
C ILE A 81 9.91 -10.45 1.46
N ASN A 82 10.68 -11.22 2.24
CA ASN A 82 11.83 -11.97 1.72
C ASN A 82 11.41 -13.06 0.73
N ASP A 83 10.25 -13.70 0.96
CA ASP A 83 9.69 -14.65 0.01
C ASP A 83 9.26 -13.97 -1.28
N PHE A 84 8.60 -12.82 -1.17
CA PHE A 84 8.19 -12.01 -2.31
C PHE A 84 9.39 -11.62 -3.17
N ASP A 85 10.44 -11.08 -2.56
CA ASP A 85 11.66 -10.64 -3.25
C ASP A 85 12.32 -11.78 -4.01
N ARG A 86 12.48 -12.93 -3.36
CA ARG A 86 13.04 -14.13 -3.98
C ARG A 86 12.21 -14.59 -5.17
N ASP A 87 10.90 -14.69 -4.99
CA ASP A 87 9.98 -15.19 -6.00
C ASP A 87 9.87 -14.21 -7.20
N MET A 88 9.92 -12.90 -6.94
CA MET A 88 9.96 -11.85 -7.98
C MET A 88 11.25 -11.91 -8.79
N VAL A 89 12.41 -12.05 -8.15
CA VAL A 89 13.69 -12.22 -8.87
C VAL A 89 13.67 -13.48 -9.73
N ALA A 90 13.15 -14.59 -9.21
CA ALA A 90 13.00 -15.82 -9.99
C ALA A 90 12.04 -15.64 -11.19
N LEU A 91 10.92 -14.94 -11.00
CA LEU A 91 9.98 -14.62 -12.08
C LEU A 91 10.62 -13.75 -13.17
N LEU A 92 11.29 -12.67 -12.77
CA LEU A 92 12.00 -11.78 -13.70
C LEU A 92 13.08 -12.54 -14.46
N ARG A 93 13.80 -13.45 -13.81
CA ARG A 93 14.85 -14.26 -14.45
C ARG A 93 14.25 -15.19 -15.49
N ALA A 94 13.14 -15.85 -15.16
CA ALA A 94 12.45 -16.72 -16.11
C ALA A 94 11.94 -15.96 -17.34
N ARG A 95 11.37 -14.76 -17.15
CA ARG A 95 10.94 -13.88 -18.25
C ARG A 95 12.11 -13.40 -19.10
N PHE A 96 13.21 -13.01 -18.46
CA PHE A 96 14.44 -12.60 -19.13
C PHE A 96 15.06 -13.72 -19.98
N LEU A 97 15.23 -14.92 -19.41
CA LEU A 97 15.75 -16.09 -20.14
C LEU A 97 14.87 -16.48 -21.33
N LYS A 98 13.54 -16.36 -21.20
CA LYS A 98 12.61 -16.57 -22.32
C LYS A 98 12.83 -15.55 -23.44
N LYS A 99 13.08 -14.28 -23.10
CA LYS A 99 13.31 -13.18 -24.06
C LYS A 99 14.59 -13.35 -24.87
N ILE A 100 15.65 -13.88 -24.26
CA ILE A 100 16.95 -14.08 -24.92
C ILE A 100 17.13 -15.49 -25.49
N SER A 101 16.07 -16.30 -25.54
CA SER A 101 16.17 -17.71 -25.94
C SER A 101 16.67 -17.90 -27.38
N GLY A 102 16.49 -16.91 -28.25
CA GLY A 102 16.99 -16.90 -29.63
C GLY A 102 18.32 -16.17 -29.84
N TYR A 103 19.00 -15.71 -28.79
CA TYR A 103 20.27 -14.98 -28.92
C TYR A 103 21.42 -15.95 -29.25
N SER A 104 22.45 -15.46 -29.93
CA SER A 104 23.73 -16.19 -30.03
C SER A 104 24.38 -16.34 -28.64
N LEU A 105 25.34 -17.26 -28.51
CA LEU A 105 26.02 -17.51 -27.23
C LEU A 105 26.66 -16.24 -26.64
N GLU A 106 27.31 -15.44 -27.48
CA GLU A 106 27.96 -14.17 -27.09
C GLU A 106 26.94 -13.11 -26.64
N GLU A 107 25.86 -12.93 -27.40
CA GLU A 107 24.79 -11.99 -27.04
C GLU A 107 24.08 -12.41 -25.75
N ARG A 108 23.86 -13.71 -25.58
CA ARG A 108 23.26 -14.27 -24.37
C ARG A 108 24.11 -13.99 -23.14
N LYS A 109 25.42 -14.23 -23.21
CA LYS A 109 26.35 -13.96 -22.11
C LYS A 109 26.34 -12.48 -21.71
N LYS A 110 26.44 -11.56 -22.68
CA LYS A 110 26.38 -10.11 -22.41
C LYS A 110 25.05 -9.70 -21.79
N ALA A 111 23.94 -10.28 -22.27
CA ALA A 111 22.62 -10.01 -21.73
C ALA A 111 22.51 -10.51 -20.28
N GLU A 112 22.95 -11.73 -19.98
CA GLU A 112 22.94 -12.32 -18.64
C GLU A 112 23.78 -11.49 -17.65
N GLU A 113 24.99 -11.05 -18.05
CA GLU A 113 25.82 -10.16 -17.24
C GLU A 113 25.14 -8.81 -16.93
N SER A 114 24.43 -8.25 -17.92
CA SER A 114 23.66 -7.02 -17.75
C SER A 114 22.47 -7.21 -16.81
N TYR A 115 21.75 -8.32 -16.95
CA TYR A 115 20.65 -8.70 -16.08
C TYR A 115 21.10 -8.87 -14.62
N ASP A 116 22.22 -9.56 -14.39
CA ASP A 116 22.77 -9.76 -13.05
C ASP A 116 23.19 -8.42 -12.40
N ARG A 117 23.61 -7.42 -13.18
CA ARG A 117 23.85 -6.06 -12.65
C ARG A 117 22.55 -5.40 -12.19
N ILE A 118 21.49 -5.50 -12.99
CA ILE A 118 20.17 -4.91 -12.67
C ILE A 118 19.58 -5.58 -11.44
N ILE A 119 19.58 -6.91 -11.37
CA ILE A 119 19.04 -7.65 -10.21
C ILE A 119 19.81 -7.35 -8.95
N ARG A 120 21.15 -7.29 -9.02
CA ARG A 120 21.96 -6.89 -7.86
C ARG A 120 21.54 -5.51 -7.36
N GLN A 121 21.30 -4.55 -8.24
CA GLN A 121 20.83 -3.22 -7.85
C GLN A 121 19.43 -3.24 -7.19
N LEU A 122 18.51 -4.09 -7.68
CA LEU A 122 17.17 -4.24 -7.10
C LEU A 122 17.16 -4.99 -5.76
N GLN A 123 18.16 -5.84 -5.50
CA GLN A 123 18.28 -6.62 -4.27
C GLN A 123 19.14 -5.94 -3.20
N LEU A 124 19.82 -4.83 -3.51
CA LEU A 124 20.50 -4.06 -2.48
C LEU A 124 19.47 -3.64 -1.44
N PRO A 125 19.74 -3.82 -0.13
CA PRO A 125 18.86 -3.25 0.89
C PRO A 125 18.70 -1.75 0.63
N ASP A 126 17.55 -1.19 1.00
CA ASP A 126 17.25 0.24 0.81
C ASP A 126 18.42 1.12 1.31
N SER A 127 19.10 0.73 2.40
CA SER A 127 20.31 1.40 2.91
C SER A 127 21.57 1.28 2.02
N ALA A 128 21.67 0.27 1.16
CA ALA A 128 22.78 0.05 0.24
C ALA A 128 22.49 0.55 -1.18
N ILE A 129 21.23 0.75 -1.54
CA ILE A 129 20.89 1.70 -2.60
C ILE A 129 21.23 3.06 -2.00
N ALA A 130 22.39 3.62 -2.35
CA ALA A 130 22.89 4.92 -1.89
C ALA A 130 22.00 6.12 -2.30
N ARG A 131 20.67 5.98 -2.30
CA ARG A 131 19.69 6.97 -2.73
C ARG A 131 18.86 7.48 -1.57
N HIS A 132 18.42 6.71 -0.56
CA HIS A 132 17.58 7.30 0.51
C HIS A 132 18.29 8.42 1.27
N ASP A 133 19.57 8.25 1.60
CA ASP A 133 20.39 9.30 2.24
C ASP A 133 20.77 10.45 1.28
N ARG A 134 20.47 10.31 -0.03
CA ARG A 134 20.67 11.35 -1.06
C ARG A 134 19.38 11.99 -1.53
N LEU A 135 18.21 11.49 -1.11
CA LEU A 135 16.95 12.13 -1.45
C LEU A 135 16.76 13.32 -0.52
N ASP A 136 16.83 14.53 -1.08
CA ASP A 136 16.37 15.71 -0.37
C ASP A 136 14.84 15.73 -0.42
N VAL A 137 14.23 15.08 0.57
CA VAL A 137 12.77 15.04 0.73
C VAL A 137 12.34 16.26 1.55
N LYS A 138 11.44 17.07 1.01
CA LYS A 138 10.79 18.17 1.72
C LYS A 138 9.30 17.94 1.76
N VAL A 139 8.69 18.23 2.90
CA VAL A 139 7.24 18.20 3.06
C VAL A 139 6.81 19.52 3.69
N SER A 140 5.85 20.20 3.10
CA SER A 140 5.31 21.43 3.68
C SER A 140 3.79 21.48 3.56
N GLN A 141 3.14 22.01 4.59
CA GLN A 141 1.71 22.32 4.53
C GLN A 141 1.55 23.59 3.69
N THR A 142 0.86 23.50 2.56
CA THR A 142 0.77 24.61 1.60
C THR A 142 -0.48 25.45 1.80
N LYS A 143 -1.58 24.85 2.27
CA LYS A 143 -2.87 25.53 2.45
C LYS A 143 -3.82 24.75 3.37
N ALA A 144 -4.87 25.43 3.83
CA ALA A 144 -6.05 24.75 4.34
C ALA A 144 -6.70 23.94 3.21
N GLY A 145 -7.15 22.73 3.52
CA GLY A 145 -7.84 21.88 2.55
C GLY A 145 -9.35 22.08 2.60
N ARG A 146 -10.03 21.47 1.62
CA ARG A 146 -11.50 21.38 1.59
C ARG A 146 -11.99 20.12 2.30
N GLU A 147 -13.29 20.03 2.58
CA GLU A 147 -13.86 18.76 3.01
C GLU A 147 -13.88 17.76 1.84
N ILE A 148 -13.41 16.53 2.09
CA ILE A 148 -13.44 15.42 1.12
C ILE A 148 -14.03 14.20 1.84
N ALA A 149 -15.07 13.61 1.25
CA ALA A 149 -15.81 12.48 1.82
C ALA A 149 -16.27 12.66 3.28
N GLY A 150 -16.60 13.90 3.68
CA GLY A 150 -17.03 14.23 5.05
C GLY A 150 -15.88 14.52 6.03
N PHE A 151 -14.63 14.59 5.56
CA PHE A 151 -13.47 14.86 6.39
C PHE A 151 -12.81 16.20 6.03
N PRO A 152 -12.60 17.11 7.01
CA PRO A 152 -11.82 18.30 6.78
C PRO A 152 -10.35 17.93 6.55
N THR A 153 -9.69 18.61 5.61
CA THR A 153 -8.33 18.27 5.20
C THR A 153 -7.35 19.41 5.40
N LYS A 154 -6.06 19.07 5.42
CA LYS A 154 -4.93 19.98 5.27
C LYS A 154 -4.15 19.55 4.04
N VAL A 155 -3.68 20.50 3.24
CA VAL A 155 -2.93 20.17 2.03
C VAL A 155 -1.46 20.25 2.30
N PHE A 156 -0.77 19.18 1.94
CA PHE A 156 0.67 19.06 1.97
C PHE A 156 1.18 18.89 0.54
N MET A 157 2.40 19.35 0.31
CA MET A 157 3.13 19.08 -0.91
C MET A 157 4.42 18.38 -0.54
N VAL A 158 4.80 17.41 -1.34
CA VAL A 158 6.01 16.61 -1.19
C VAL A 158 6.93 16.95 -2.35
N TRP A 159 8.19 17.24 -2.03
CA TRP A 159 9.25 17.43 -2.99
C TRP A 159 10.36 16.42 -2.76
N VAL A 160 10.93 15.94 -3.85
CA VAL A 160 12.12 15.09 -3.85
C VAL A 160 13.15 15.71 -4.77
N ASN A 161 14.31 16.08 -4.24
CA ASN A 161 15.37 16.79 -4.97
C ASN A 161 14.85 18.05 -5.67
N ASP A 162 14.10 18.87 -4.92
CA ASP A 162 13.46 20.12 -5.36
C ASP A 162 12.40 19.98 -6.48
N VAL A 163 12.04 18.76 -6.86
CA VAL A 163 10.93 18.48 -7.78
C VAL A 163 9.68 18.13 -6.99
N ALA A 164 8.57 18.82 -7.25
CA ALA A 164 7.28 18.48 -6.67
C ALA A 164 6.79 17.16 -7.26
N ILE A 165 6.49 16.20 -6.40
CA ILE A 165 6.15 14.82 -6.78
C ILE A 165 4.77 14.37 -6.28
N GLU A 166 4.21 15.02 -5.25
CA GLU A 166 2.92 14.63 -4.69
C GLU A 166 2.24 15.81 -3.98
N GLU A 167 0.93 16.00 -4.18
CA GLU A 167 0.07 16.91 -3.40
C GLU A 167 -0.97 16.07 -2.62
N ASP A 168 -0.96 16.18 -1.30
CA ASP A 168 -1.76 15.34 -0.39
C ASP A 168 -2.76 16.14 0.43
N TRP A 169 -4.01 15.70 0.39
CA TRP A 169 -5.07 16.21 1.24
C TRP A 169 -5.25 15.26 2.43
N ILE A 170 -4.55 15.56 3.52
CA ILE A 170 -4.54 14.75 4.73
C ILE A 170 -5.76 15.07 5.59
N ALA A 171 -6.55 14.06 5.95
CA ALA A 171 -7.71 14.15 6.83
C ALA A 171 -7.35 13.76 8.28
N PRO A 172 -7.19 14.71 9.21
CA PRO A 172 -6.65 14.40 10.55
C PRO A 172 -7.56 13.52 11.42
N LYS A 173 -8.86 13.49 11.11
CA LYS A 173 -9.84 12.64 11.84
C LYS A 173 -9.90 11.21 11.31
N LEU A 174 -9.26 10.93 10.18
CA LEU A 174 -9.19 9.61 9.57
C LEU A 174 -7.80 9.03 9.85
N GLN A 175 -7.58 8.48 11.06
CA GLN A 175 -6.34 7.78 11.38
C GLN A 175 -6.56 6.27 11.22
N ILE A 176 -5.85 5.64 10.28
CA ILE A 176 -6.04 4.22 9.98
C ILE A 176 -5.01 3.32 10.65
N LEU A 177 -3.78 3.81 10.86
CA LEU A 177 -2.67 3.07 11.46
C LEU A 177 -1.88 3.98 12.41
N PRO A 178 -1.37 3.46 13.53
CA PRO A 178 -0.35 4.13 14.33
C PRO A 178 1.02 4.08 13.65
N LEU A 179 1.93 5.01 13.99
CA LEU A 179 3.26 5.15 13.36
C LEU A 179 4.06 3.83 13.23
N PRO A 180 4.15 2.95 14.25
CA PRO A 180 4.91 1.70 14.11
C PRO A 180 4.37 0.78 13.02
N LEU A 181 3.04 0.70 12.87
CA LEU A 181 2.40 -0.11 11.83
C LEU A 181 2.45 0.58 10.47
N LEU A 182 2.34 1.91 10.44
CA LEU A 182 2.47 2.72 9.22
C LEU A 182 3.86 2.54 8.58
N ARG A 183 4.92 2.55 9.38
CA ARG A 183 6.30 2.30 8.92
C ARG A 183 6.40 0.92 8.25
N LYS A 184 5.94 -0.13 8.94
CA LYS A 184 5.94 -1.50 8.39
C LYS A 184 5.15 -1.62 7.09
N TYR A 185 4.01 -0.93 7.02
CA TYR A 185 3.19 -0.91 5.81
C TYR A 185 3.95 -0.31 4.62
N TYR A 186 4.61 0.84 4.79
CA TYR A 186 5.40 1.44 3.72
C TYR A 186 6.66 0.65 3.38
N GLU A 187 7.29 -0.01 4.35
CA GLU A 187 8.39 -0.96 4.08
C GLU A 187 7.90 -2.10 3.16
N ILE A 188 6.76 -2.73 3.48
CA ILE A 188 6.14 -3.74 2.61
C ILE A 188 5.82 -3.19 1.22
N LEU A 189 5.19 -2.02 1.15
CA LEU A 189 4.82 -1.41 -0.13
C LEU A 189 6.05 -1.12 -0.99
N ASN A 190 7.13 -0.57 -0.44
CA ASN A 190 8.35 -0.28 -1.19
C ASN A 190 8.98 -1.54 -1.79
N HIS A 191 9.00 -2.64 -1.03
CA HIS A 191 9.45 -3.93 -1.54
C HIS A 191 8.57 -4.45 -2.69
N ILE A 192 7.27 -4.21 -2.63
CA ILE A 192 6.35 -4.55 -3.72
C ILE A 192 6.62 -3.68 -4.94
N THR A 193 6.60 -2.34 -4.79
CA THR A 193 6.63 -1.39 -5.91
C THR A 193 7.97 -1.29 -6.61
N ARG A 194 9.11 -1.58 -5.95
CA ARG A 194 10.46 -1.49 -6.58
C ARG A 194 10.66 -2.35 -7.83
N TYR A 195 9.81 -3.35 -8.04
CA TYR A 195 9.85 -4.20 -9.24
C TYR A 195 8.94 -3.73 -10.38
N TYR A 196 8.05 -2.77 -10.13
CA TYR A 196 7.05 -2.28 -11.09
C TYR A 196 7.25 -0.81 -11.45
N GLU A 197 7.68 0.00 -10.49
CA GLU A 197 7.82 1.44 -10.63
C GLU A 197 9.30 1.82 -10.72
N GLN A 198 9.64 2.61 -11.75
CA GLN A 198 10.90 3.33 -11.77
C GLN A 198 10.68 4.68 -11.08
N GLY A 199 11.04 4.76 -9.80
CA GLY A 199 10.76 5.96 -9.01
C GLY A 199 11.63 6.08 -7.76
N PHE A 200 11.44 7.18 -7.04
CA PHE A 200 12.03 7.37 -5.73
C PHE A 200 11.12 6.69 -4.70
N HIS A 201 11.65 5.78 -3.89
CA HIS A 201 10.94 5.18 -2.75
C HIS A 201 10.93 6.14 -1.54
N TYR A 202 10.51 7.40 -1.74
CA TYR A 202 10.56 8.46 -0.72
C TYR A 202 9.53 8.24 0.39
N GLN A 203 8.55 7.34 0.22
CA GLN A 203 7.48 7.10 1.18
C GLN A 203 7.98 6.50 2.50
N ALA A 204 9.18 5.90 2.52
CA ALA A 204 9.85 5.48 3.76
C ALA A 204 10.64 6.62 4.45
N HIS A 205 10.78 7.79 3.82
CA HIS A 205 11.51 8.92 4.39
C HIS A 205 10.81 9.45 5.65
N PRO A 206 11.53 9.78 6.74
CA PRO A 206 10.92 10.20 8.01
C PRO A 206 9.96 11.38 7.90
N LEU A 207 10.23 12.35 7.02
CA LEU A 207 9.35 13.51 6.83
C LEU A 207 8.01 13.14 6.18
N TYR A 208 8.03 12.20 5.22
CA TYR A 208 6.80 11.69 4.60
C TYR A 208 6.00 10.88 5.63
N LEU A 209 6.64 9.93 6.32
CA LEU A 209 6.00 9.16 7.39
C LEU A 209 5.40 10.07 8.47
N TYR A 210 6.10 11.14 8.86
CA TYR A 210 5.59 12.10 9.83
C TYR A 210 4.34 12.83 9.34
N MET A 211 4.27 13.21 8.06
CA MET A 211 3.05 13.76 7.47
C MET A 211 1.89 12.76 7.53
N GLU A 212 2.12 11.50 7.16
CA GLU A 212 1.12 10.44 7.19
C GLU A 212 0.66 10.07 8.61
N THR A 213 1.45 10.36 9.65
CA THR A 213 0.96 10.25 11.04
C THR A 213 -0.05 11.30 11.44
N ARG A 214 -0.24 12.36 10.63
CA ARG A 214 -1.18 13.46 10.93
C ARG A 214 -2.60 13.18 10.45
N GLY A 215 -2.83 12.06 9.76
CA GLY A 215 -4.12 11.64 9.22
C GLY A 215 -3.93 10.81 7.95
N TYR A 216 -5.02 10.34 7.37
CA TYR A 216 -5.01 9.59 6.12
C TYR A 216 -5.20 10.52 4.91
N PRO A 217 -4.47 10.33 3.81
CA PRO A 217 -4.69 11.06 2.57
C PRO A 217 -6.03 10.66 1.96
N VAL A 218 -6.96 11.63 1.89
CA VAL A 218 -8.27 11.43 1.25
C VAL A 218 -8.30 11.90 -0.19
N ARG A 219 -7.25 12.59 -0.63
CA ARG A 219 -6.93 12.84 -2.03
C ARG A 219 -5.41 12.90 -2.16
N ILE A 220 -4.88 12.29 -3.20
CA ILE A 220 -3.48 12.31 -3.59
C ILE A 220 -3.43 12.71 -5.06
N ARG A 221 -2.52 13.61 -5.41
CA ARG A 221 -2.18 13.94 -6.80
C ARG A 221 -0.69 13.70 -6.99
N GLU A 222 -0.36 12.65 -7.72
CA GLU A 222 1.02 12.24 -7.99
C GLU A 222 1.52 12.87 -9.30
N PHE A 223 2.75 13.39 -9.24
CA PHE A 223 3.48 14.00 -10.35
C PHE A 223 4.73 13.18 -10.63
N GLY A 224 5.10 13.02 -11.90
CA GLY A 224 6.43 12.50 -12.27
C GLY A 224 6.46 11.31 -13.22
N PHE A 225 5.29 10.74 -13.57
CA PHE A 225 5.21 9.64 -14.53
C PHE A 225 4.99 10.11 -15.99
N GLY A 226 5.16 11.40 -16.27
CA GLY A 226 4.78 12.02 -17.56
C GLY A 226 3.28 12.27 -17.69
N TYR A 227 2.49 11.86 -16.70
CA TYR A 227 1.07 12.12 -16.51
C TYR A 227 0.78 12.28 -15.01
N GLU A 228 -0.45 12.65 -14.67
CA GLU A 228 -0.91 12.76 -13.28
C GLU A 228 -1.81 11.57 -12.93
N VAL A 229 -1.66 11.07 -11.72
CA VAL A 229 -2.60 10.13 -11.10
C VAL A 229 -3.30 10.86 -9.97
N ILE A 230 -4.63 10.86 -10.00
CA ILE A 230 -5.45 11.44 -8.93
C ILE A 230 -6.20 10.31 -8.24
N THR A 231 -5.87 10.04 -6.99
CA THR A 231 -6.58 9.08 -6.15
C THR A 231 -7.43 9.83 -5.12
N GLU A 232 -8.72 9.51 -5.03
CA GLU A 232 -9.66 10.15 -4.09
C GLU A 232 -10.46 9.14 -3.29
N VAL A 233 -10.56 9.36 -1.99
CA VAL A 233 -11.52 8.69 -1.11
C VAL A 233 -12.91 9.20 -1.44
N THR A 234 -13.79 8.29 -1.86
CA THR A 234 -15.20 8.59 -2.13
C THR A 234 -16.10 8.29 -0.93
N LYS A 235 -15.65 7.40 -0.03
CA LYS A 235 -16.36 7.04 1.18
C LYS A 235 -15.42 6.44 2.20
N ALA A 236 -15.49 6.87 3.45
CA ALA A 236 -14.87 6.18 4.58
C ALA A 236 -15.88 5.99 5.72
N LYS A 237 -15.88 4.80 6.33
CA LYS A 237 -16.75 4.48 7.47
C LYS A 237 -15.98 3.70 8.53
N LYS A 238 -16.06 4.18 9.77
CA LYS A 238 -15.58 3.44 10.94
C LYS A 238 -16.63 2.41 11.37
N LYS A 239 -16.23 1.14 11.48
CA LYS A 239 -17.06 0.06 12.02
C LYS A 239 -16.19 -1.13 12.42
N ARG A 240 -16.65 -1.93 13.37
CA ARG A 240 -16.03 -3.23 13.64
C ARG A 240 -16.12 -4.12 12.40
N LEU A 241 -14.99 -4.71 12.03
CA LEU A 241 -14.86 -5.63 10.91
C LEU A 241 -14.77 -7.06 11.43
N SER A 242 -15.41 -7.98 10.71
CA SER A 242 -15.32 -9.40 11.00
C SER A 242 -13.89 -9.89 10.71
N PRO A 243 -13.25 -10.68 11.59
CA PRO A 243 -11.95 -11.29 11.29
C PRO A 243 -11.95 -12.11 10.00
N HIS A 244 -13.08 -12.73 9.65
CA HIS A 244 -13.24 -13.48 8.40
C HIS A 244 -13.05 -12.63 7.14
N LEU A 245 -13.19 -11.30 7.24
CA LEU A 245 -12.91 -10.40 6.12
C LEU A 245 -11.44 -10.44 5.73
N PHE A 246 -10.54 -10.68 6.68
CA PHE A 246 -9.10 -10.76 6.47
C PHE A 246 -8.62 -12.21 6.27
N MET A 247 -9.55 -13.11 5.92
CA MET A 247 -9.24 -14.48 5.52
C MET A 247 -9.55 -14.65 4.03
N LEU A 248 -8.86 -15.60 3.40
CA LEU A 248 -9.18 -15.98 2.03
C LEU A 248 -10.54 -16.70 1.97
N PRO A 249 -11.39 -16.41 0.98
CA PRO A 249 -12.70 -17.05 0.86
C PRO A 249 -12.58 -18.48 0.32
N GLY A 250 -13.34 -19.42 0.90
CA GLY A 250 -13.44 -20.79 0.42
C GLY A 250 -12.16 -21.60 0.59
N TYR A 251 -11.77 -22.34 -0.45
CA TYR A 251 -10.60 -23.23 -0.46
C TYR A 251 -9.71 -22.92 -1.67
N PRO A 252 -9.04 -21.76 -1.69
CA PRO A 252 -8.20 -21.38 -2.82
C PRO A 252 -6.94 -22.26 -2.88
N ARG A 253 -6.38 -22.43 -4.08
CA ARG A 253 -5.14 -23.19 -4.26
C ARG A 253 -3.93 -22.28 -4.11
N ARG A 254 -2.99 -22.67 -3.24
CA ARG A 254 -1.70 -21.97 -3.13
C ARG A 254 -0.86 -22.22 -4.39
N VAL A 255 -0.27 -21.17 -4.94
CA VAL A 255 0.55 -21.21 -6.15
C VAL A 255 1.81 -20.36 -5.98
N SER A 256 2.78 -20.56 -6.88
CA SER A 256 3.93 -19.65 -6.98
C SER A 256 3.50 -18.28 -7.52
N LEU A 257 4.25 -17.23 -7.21
CA LEU A 257 3.99 -15.89 -7.75
C LEU A 257 4.01 -15.88 -9.29
N ARG A 258 4.87 -16.71 -9.89
CA ARG A 258 4.91 -16.92 -11.34
C ARG A 258 3.60 -17.47 -11.90
N GLU A 259 3.01 -18.45 -11.23
CA GLU A 259 1.74 -19.02 -11.66
C GLU A 259 0.58 -18.03 -11.45
N LEU A 260 0.60 -17.25 -10.35
CA LEU A 260 -0.40 -16.23 -10.10
C LEU A 260 -0.38 -15.12 -11.17
N ASN A 261 0.80 -14.79 -11.71
CA ASN A 261 1.01 -13.75 -12.72
C ASN A 261 0.91 -14.25 -14.18
N ASN A 262 0.48 -15.51 -14.40
CA ASN A 262 0.22 -16.06 -15.73
C ASN A 262 -1.28 -16.36 -15.85
N ASN A 263 -2.09 -15.30 -15.90
CA ASN A 263 -3.49 -15.37 -16.32
C ASN A 263 -3.60 -14.84 -17.75
#